data_AF-A0A9D6YMU0-F1
#
_entry.id   AF-A0A9D6YMU0-F1
#
_cell.length_a   1.000
_cell.length_b   1.000
_cell.length_c   1.000
_cell.angle_alpha   90.00
_cell.angle_beta   90.00
_cell.angle_gamma   90.00
#
_symmetry.space_group_name_H-M   'P 1'
#
loop_
_entity.id
_entity.type
_entity.pdbx_description
1 polymer ?
#
loop_
_entity_poly.entity_id
_entity_poly.type
_entity_poly.pdbx_seq_one_letter_code
_entity_poly.pdbx_strand_id
1 'polypeptide(L)' 'MKDEKLISERNKILSPFLDEKSRKLLCAAESKVIGHGGIAIVSKAIGVSRTTVSTGLKELENPERIDNSR' A
#
# COMPACT_ATOMS: atom_id res chain seq x y z
N MET A 1 0.05 12.04 -11.69
CA MET A 1 1.47 12.51 -11.64
C MET A 1 1.85 13.15 -10.30
N LYS A 2 1.10 14.13 -9.76
CA LYS A 2 1.42 14.73 -8.45
C LYS A 2 1.31 13.71 -7.30
N ASP A 3 0.25 12.91 -7.30
CA ASP A 3 0.02 11.91 -6.25
C ASP A 3 1.05 10.79 -6.28
N GLU A 4 1.40 10.29 -7.47
CA GLU A 4 2.44 9.25 -7.63
C GLU A 4 3.78 9.68 -7.02
N LYS A 5 4.19 10.93 -7.23
CA LYS A 5 5.46 11.44 -6.66
C LYS A 5 5.38 11.51 -5.14
N LEU A 6 4.30 12.06 -4.58
CA LEU A 6 4.13 12.19 -3.12
C LEU A 6 4.07 10.82 -2.42
N ILE A 7 3.40 9.85 -3.03
CA ILE A 7 3.33 8.47 -2.53
C ILE A 7 4.73 7.83 -2.51
N SER A 8 5.47 7.96 -3.62
CA SER A 8 6.81 7.40 -3.72
C SER A 8 7.76 7.99 -2.67
N GLU A 9 7.73 9.31 -2.46
CA GLU A 9 8.57 9.98 -1.48
C GLU A 9 8.25 9.54 -0.03
N ARG A 10 6.98 9.49 0.37
CA ARG A 10 6.62 8.97 1.71
C ARG A 10 7.03 7.50 1.88
N ASN A 11 6.84 6.67 0.85
CA ASN A 11 7.29 5.29 0.90
C ASN A 11 8.82 5.20 1.07
N LYS A 12 9.62 6.03 0.37
CA LYS A 12 11.08 6.06 0.55
C LYS A 12 11.47 6.47 1.98
N ILE A 13 10.83 7.50 2.52
CA ILE A 13 11.08 8.00 3.89
C ILE A 13 10.80 6.92 4.92
N LEU A 14 9.69 6.19 4.78
CA LEU A 14 9.29 5.18 5.74
C LEU A 14 9.93 3.80 5.50
N SER A 15 10.41 3.52 4.29
CA SER A 15 10.95 2.20 3.89
C SER A 15 11.97 1.58 4.86
N PRO A 16 12.91 2.33 5.47
CA PRO A 16 13.88 1.76 6.42
C PRO A 16 13.25 1.29 7.73
N PHE A 17 12.05 1.76 8.07
CA PHE A 17 11.36 1.50 9.33
C PHE A 17 10.23 0.48 9.19
N LEU A 18 9.92 0.05 7.96
CA LEU A 18 8.79 -0.82 7.66
C LEU A 18 9.27 -2.22 7.26
N ASP A 19 8.74 -3.23 7.95
CA ASP A 19 8.78 -4.61 7.51
C ASP A 19 7.85 -4.84 6.29
N GLU A 20 7.83 -6.06 5.74
CA GLU A 20 7.01 -6.37 4.56
C GLU A 20 5.51 -6.16 4.84
N LYS A 21 5.05 -6.49 6.05
CA LYS A 21 3.65 -6.38 6.46
C LYS A 21 3.21 -4.92 6.55
N SER A 22 3.91 -4.12 7.34
CA SER A 22 3.63 -2.69 7.53
C SER A 22 3.80 -1.89 6.23
N ARG A 23 4.74 -2.27 5.36
CA ARG A 23 4.87 -1.70 4.00
C ARG A 23 3.63 -1.98 3.14
N LYS A 24 3.11 -3.21 3.16
CA LYS A 24 1.87 -3.57 2.46
C LYS A 24 0.67 -2.78 3.00
N LEU A 25 0.55 -2.65 4.32
CA LEU A 25 -0.51 -1.86 4.96
C LEU A 25 -0.41 -0.36 4.63
N LEU A 26 0.80 0.20 4.55
CA LEU A 26 1.00 1.58 4.08
C LEU A 26 0.47 1.77 2.66
N CYS A 27 0.82 0.87 1.73
CA CYS A 27 0.32 0.94 0.34
C CYS A 27 -1.22 0.87 0.27
N ALA A 28 -1.81 0.03 1.11
CA ALA A 28 -3.27 -0.10 1.20
C ALA A 28 -3.91 1.17 1.78
N ALA A 29 -3.37 1.71 2.87
CA ALA A 29 -3.86 2.94 3.49
C ALA A 29 -3.83 4.12 2.51
N GLU A 30 -2.74 4.27 1.78
CA GLU A 30 -2.61 5.27 0.72
C GLU A 30 -3.65 5.14 -0.37
N SER A 31 -3.85 3.91 -0.83
CA SER A 31 -4.86 3.62 -1.87
C SER A 31 -6.26 3.97 -1.39
N LYS A 32 -6.56 3.69 -0.10
CA LYS A 32 -7.83 4.02 0.52
C LYS A 32 -8.06 5.52 0.61
N VAL A 33 -7.03 6.29 1.00
CA VAL A 33 -7.11 7.76 1.11
C VAL A 33 -7.29 8.42 -0.26
N ILE A 34 -6.62 7.92 -1.30
CA ILE A 34 -6.77 8.42 -2.68
C ILE A 34 -8.18 8.13 -3.21
N GLY A 35 -8.78 6.99 -2.84
CA GLY A 35 -10.10 6.59 -3.31
C GLY A 35 -10.06 5.98 -4.71
N HIS A 36 -10.89 6.50 -5.62
CA HIS A 36 -11.04 5.91 -6.97
C HIS A 36 -9.71 5.88 -7.73
N GLY A 37 -9.33 4.70 -8.24
CA GLY A 37 -8.05 4.51 -8.92
C GLY A 37 -6.82 4.42 -8.01
N GLY A 38 -6.97 4.57 -6.69
CA GLY A 38 -5.87 4.56 -5.72
C GLY A 38 -4.96 3.34 -5.82
N ILE A 39 -5.52 2.15 -6.03
CA ILE A 39 -4.76 0.90 -6.22
C ILE A 39 -3.80 1.01 -7.41
N ALA A 40 -4.27 1.53 -8.55
CA ALA A 40 -3.46 1.65 -9.74
C ALA A 40 -2.37 2.72 -9.57
N ILE A 41 -2.71 3.84 -8.94
CA ILE A 41 -1.79 4.96 -8.67
C ILE A 41 -0.67 4.52 -7.73
N VAL A 42 -1.00 3.87 -6.61
CA VAL A 42 -0.01 3.40 -5.61
C VAL A 42 0.85 2.29 -6.17
N SER A 43 0.25 1.33 -6.88
CA SER A 43 0.98 0.24 -7.55
C SER A 43 2.06 0.80 -8.50
N LYS A 44 1.71 1.81 -9.29
CA LYS A 44 2.64 2.48 -10.20
C LYS A 44 3.70 3.31 -9.47
N ALA A 45 3.32 4.02 -8.40
CA ALA A 45 4.21 4.91 -7.65
C ALA A 45 5.29 4.17 -6.85
N ILE A 46 4.94 3.01 -6.28
CA ILE A 46 5.82 2.24 -5.39
C ILE A 46 6.44 1.03 -6.11
N GLY A 47 5.83 0.56 -7.21
CA GLY A 47 6.31 -0.62 -7.95
C GLY A 47 5.83 -1.95 -7.34
N VAL A 48 4.74 -1.95 -6.60
CA VAL A 48 4.12 -3.16 -6.02
C VAL A 48 2.98 -3.66 -6.90
N SER A 49 2.69 -4.96 -6.84
CA SER A 49 1.54 -5.53 -7.56
C SER A 49 0.21 -4.95 -7.06
N ARG A 50 -0.78 -4.80 -7.95
CA ARG A 50 -2.15 -4.39 -7.57
C ARG A 50 -2.76 -5.37 -6.56
N THR A 51 -2.43 -6.65 -6.68
CA THR A 51 -2.86 -7.70 -5.75
C THR A 51 -2.32 -7.45 -4.34
N THR A 52 -1.05 -7.07 -4.20
CA THR A 52 -0.45 -6.71 -2.89
C THR A 52 -1.24 -5.60 -2.20
N VAL A 53 -1.60 -4.56 -2.96
CA VAL A 53 -2.38 -3.42 -2.45
C VAL A 53 -3.80 -3.85 -2.08
N SER A 54 -4.45 -4.63 -2.94
CA SER A 54 -5.81 -5.14 -2.70
C SER A 54 -5.89 -6.06 -1.49
N THR A 55 -4.91 -6.96 -1.31
CA THR A 55 -4.80 -7.81 -0.12
C THR A 55 -4.59 -6.97 1.14
N GLY A 56 -3.70 -5.98 1.09
CA GLY A 56 -3.50 -5.07 2.22
C GLY A 56 -4.78 -4.27 2.59
N LEU A 57 -5.62 -3.91 1.62
CA LEU A 57 -6.92 -3.27 1.89
C LEU A 57 -7.85 -4.21 2.65
N LYS A 58 -7.93 -5.48 2.24
CA LYS A 58 -8.70 -6.51 2.95
C LYS A 58 -8.19 -6.72 4.38
N GLU A 59 -6.88 -6.69 4.58
CA GLU A 59 -6.27 -6.79 5.91
C GLU A 59 -6.57 -5.55 6.78
N LEU A 60 -6.61 -4.34 6.21
CA LEU A 60 -7.02 -3.14 6.95
C LEU A 60 -8.51 -3.15 7.33
N GLU A 61 -9.36 -3.73 6.49
CA GLU A 61 -10.79 -3.89 6.76
C GLU A 61 -11.07 -5.00 7.78
N ASN A 62 -10.19 -6.00 7.85
CA ASN A 62 -10.29 -7.10 8.80
C ASN A 62 -8.91 -7.42 9.43
N PRO A 63 -8.52 -6.69 10.49
CA PRO A 63 -7.20 -6.80 11.10
C PRO A 63 -6.87 -8.18 11.69
N GLU A 64 -7.90 -8.98 12.01
CA GLU A 64 -7.75 -10.34 12.52
C GLU A 64 -7.49 -11.37 11.40
N ARG A 65 -7.81 -11.01 10.15
CA ARG A 65 -7.53 -11.81 8.96
C ARG A 65 -6.11 -11.54 8.49
N ILE A 66 -5.12 -11.88 9.31
CA ILE A 66 -3.73 -11.91 8.87
C ILE A 66 -3.62 -13.08 7.89
N ASP A 67 -3.39 -12.78 6.63
CA ASP A 67 -3.06 -13.78 5.63
C ASP A 67 -1.69 -14.39 5.97
N ASN A 68 -1.71 -15.48 6.74
CA ASN A 68 -0.54 -16.27 7.09
C ASN A 68 -0.08 -17.16 5.92
N SER A 69 -0.63 -17.02 4.71
CA SER A 69 -0.30 -17.89 3.57
C SER A 69 0.93 -17.45 2.76
N ARG A 70 1.97 -16.89 3.39
CA ARG A 70 3.25 -16.60 2.73
C ARG A 70 4.44 -17.06 3.54
#